data_AF-A0A199W8D4-F1
#
_entry.id   AF-A0A199W8D4-F1
#
_cell.length_a   1.000
_cell.length_b   1.000
_cell.length_c   1.000
_cell.angle_alpha   90.00
_cell.angle_beta   90.00
_cell.angle_gamma   90.00
#
_symmetry.space_group_name_H-M   'P 1'
#
loop_
_entity.id
_entity.type
_entity.pdbx_description
1 polymer ?
#
loop_
_entity_poly.entity_id
_entity_poly.type
_entity_poly.pdbx_seq_one_letter_code
_entity_poly.pdbx_strand_id
1 'polypeptide(L)'
;MSFIKESLLQRYFSKVQACGSVVTEEQPHAMLIPLEYFLMGYGLYRPCQHSCSPRSPLSPLCISPELLSPESMGVKLKPIKTRISLEV
;
A
#
# COMPACT_ATOMS: atom_id res chain seq x y z
N MET A 1 -29.66 10.36 11.66
CA MET A 1 -29.37 9.34 10.61
C MET A 1 -29.04 9.94 9.24
N SER A 2 -29.15 11.26 9.07
CA SER A 2 -28.65 12.03 7.90
C SER A 2 -27.15 12.31 7.99
N PHE A 3 -26.69 12.82 9.14
CA PHE A 3 -25.29 13.18 9.39
C PHE A 3 -24.29 12.04 9.13
N ILE A 4 -24.62 10.81 9.54
CA ILE A 4 -23.75 9.65 9.34
C ILE A 4 -23.68 9.24 7.85
N LYS A 5 -24.79 9.34 7.11
CA LYS A 5 -24.83 9.06 5.67
C LYS A 5 -24.06 10.10 4.88
N GLU A 6 -24.17 11.36 5.28
CA GLU A 6 -23.47 12.50 4.67
C GLU A 6 -21.97 12.45 4.95
N SER A 7 -21.58 12.09 6.18
CA SER A 7 -20.19 11.83 6.56
C SER A 7 -19.60 10.63 5.81
N LEU A 8 -20.39 9.57 5.58
CA LEU A 8 -19.99 8.41 4.77
C LEU A 8 -19.83 8.76 3.29
N LEU A 9 -20.73 9.56 2.73
CA LEU A 9 -20.64 10.04 1.35
C LEU A 9 -19.43 10.94 1.12
N GLN A 10 -19.13 11.82 2.08
CA GLN A 10 -17.94 12.67 2.04
C GLN A 10 -16.64 11.87 2.22
N ARG A 11 -16.69 10.73 2.92
CA ARG A 11 -15.58 9.75 2.97
C ARG A 11 -15.45 8.91 1.70
N TYR A 12 -16.55 8.58 1.03
CA TYR A 12 -16.56 7.80 -0.21
C TYR A 12 -16.06 8.64 -1.40
N PHE A 13 -16.43 9.91 -1.46
CA PHE A 13 -15.87 10.90 -2.39
C PHE A 13 -14.74 11.67 -1.70
N SER A 14 -13.59 11.04 -1.51
CA SER A 14 -12.41 11.69 -0.93
C SER A 14 -11.83 12.71 -1.91
N LYS A 15 -12.34 13.95 -1.92
CA LYS A 15 -11.63 15.06 -2.56
C LYS A 15 -10.44 15.42 -1.68
N VAL A 16 -9.27 14.91 -2.05
CA VAL A 16 -8.03 15.17 -1.32
C VAL A 16 -7.67 16.65 -1.47
N GLN A 17 -7.59 17.35 -0.34
CA GLN A 17 -7.26 18.77 -0.32
C GLN A 17 -5.80 18.98 -0.76
N ALA A 18 -5.56 20.05 -1.52
CA ALA A 18 -4.24 20.40 -2.04
C ALA A 18 -3.54 19.29 -2.86
N CYS A 19 -4.31 18.43 -3.53
CA CYS A 19 -3.79 17.44 -4.47
C CYS A 19 -4.10 17.81 -5.92
N GLY A 20 -3.11 17.64 -6.80
CA GLY A 20 -3.25 17.74 -8.25
C GLY A 20 -3.85 16.48 -8.89
N SER A 21 -3.27 16.04 -10.00
CA SER A 21 -3.81 14.95 -10.82
C SER A 21 -3.67 13.56 -10.21
N VAL A 22 -2.55 13.26 -9.54
CA VAL A 22 -2.20 11.90 -9.10
C VAL A 22 -2.01 11.84 -7.59
N VAL A 23 -3.11 11.60 -6.87
CA VAL A 23 -3.15 11.54 -5.39
C VAL A 23 -2.14 10.55 -4.83
N THR A 24 -1.89 9.43 -5.51
CA THR A 24 -0.94 8.41 -5.06
C THR A 24 0.51 8.89 -5.03
N GLU A 25 0.87 9.87 -5.87
CA GLU A 25 2.22 10.45 -5.90
C GLU A 25 2.33 11.65 -4.95
N GLU A 26 1.34 12.55 -4.96
CA GLU A 26 1.38 13.79 -4.19
C GLU A 26 1.10 13.57 -2.69
N GLN A 27 0.12 12.71 -2.37
CA GLN A 27 -0.33 12.44 -1.00
C GLN A 27 -0.73 10.95 -0.83
N PRO A 28 0.22 10.01 -0.90
CA PRO A 28 -0.06 8.57 -0.83
C PRO A 28 -0.82 8.15 0.44
N HIS A 29 -0.58 8.83 1.56
CA HIS A 29 -1.25 8.58 2.84
C HIS A 29 -2.77 8.87 2.79
N ALA A 30 -3.20 9.81 1.94
CA ALA A 30 -4.62 10.12 1.77
C ALA A 30 -5.40 8.97 1.09
N MET A 31 -4.71 8.06 0.40
CA MET A 31 -5.32 6.90 -0.27
C MET A 31 -5.58 5.70 0.65
N LEU A 32 -5.05 5.69 1.89
CA LEU A 32 -5.17 4.56 2.80
C LEU A 32 -6.63 4.25 3.17
N ILE A 33 -7.35 5.26 3.63
CA ILE A 33 -8.76 5.11 4.07
C ILE A 33 -9.68 4.76 2.89
N PRO A 34 -9.63 5.44 1.73
CA PRO A 34 -10.43 5.07 0.56
C PRO A 34 -10.16 3.63 0.08
N LEU A 35 -8.90 3.21 0.05
CA LEU A 35 -8.53 1.86 -0.39
C LEU A 35 -9.04 0.79 0.59
N GLU A 36 -8.95 1.05 1.89
CA GLU A 36 -9.49 0.17 2.94
C GLU A 36 -11.01 -0.03 2.78
N TYR A 37 -11.78 1.05 2.61
CA TYR A 37 -13.22 0.96 2.39
C TYR A 37 -13.57 0.26 1.08
N PHE A 38 -12.83 0.53 0.00
CA PHE A 38 -13.01 -0.15 -1.27
C PHE A 38 -12.85 -1.67 -1.11
N LEU A 39 -11.74 -2.11 -0.50
CA LEU A 39 -11.49 -3.53 -0.25
C LEU A 39 -12.53 -4.15 0.68
N MET A 40 -13.02 -3.40 1.67
CA MET A 40 -14.06 -3.88 2.59
C MET A 40 -15.41 -4.06 1.89
N GLY A 41 -15.76 -3.18 0.94
CA GLY A 41 -16.96 -3.33 0.10
C GLY A 41 -16.95 -4.58 -0.77
N TYR A 42 -15.77 -5.05 -1.20
CA TYR A 42 -15.60 -6.30 -1.95
C TYR A 42 -15.32 -7.54 -1.07
N GLY A 43 -15.27 -7.38 0.26
CA GLY A 43 -14.91 -8.47 1.18
C GLY A 43 -13.46 -8.94 1.08
N LEU A 44 -12.59 -8.18 0.42
CA LEU A 44 -11.16 -8.46 0.28
C LEU A 44 -10.34 -7.90 1.46
N TYR A 45 -10.93 -7.00 2.23
CA TYR A 45 -10.29 -6.44 3.41
C TYR A 45 -10.13 -7.52 4.48
N ARG A 46 -8.88 -7.93 4.69
CA ARG A 46 -8.45 -8.71 5.84
C ARG A 46 -7.62 -7.79 6.71
N PRO A 47 -8.10 -7.38 7.90
CA PRO A 47 -7.28 -6.65 8.85
C PRO A 47 -5.96 -7.41 9.02
N CYS A 48 -4.83 -6.71 8.88
CA CYS A 48 -3.55 -7.25 9.28
C CYS A 48 -3.61 -7.52 10.78
N GLN A 49 -4.03 -8.72 11.15
CA GLN A 49 -3.62 -9.29 12.41
C GLN A 49 -2.11 -9.32 12.31
N HIS A 50 -1.42 -8.45 13.05
CA HIS A 50 -0.03 -8.63 13.40
C HIS A 50 0.06 -9.98 14.12
N SER A 51 -0.01 -11.06 13.34
CA SER A 51 0.34 -12.36 13.81
C SER A 51 1.84 -12.25 13.93
N CYS A 52 2.31 -12.14 15.16
CA CYS A 52 3.66 -12.56 15.55
C CYS A 52 3.83 -14.08 15.33
N SER A 53 3.12 -14.65 14.36
CA SER A 53 3.32 -16.00 13.88
C SER A 53 4.56 -15.93 13.00
N PRO A 54 5.61 -16.71 13.31
CA PRO A 54 6.81 -16.80 12.48
C PRO A 54 6.53 -17.34 11.07
N ARG A 55 5.29 -17.76 10.77
CA ARG A 55 4.84 -18.19 9.45
C ARG A 55 4.11 -17.11 8.64
N SER A 56 3.91 -15.90 9.17
CA SER A 56 3.28 -14.82 8.39
C SER A 56 4.31 -14.24 7.42
N PRO A 57 4.05 -14.22 6.10
CA PRO A 57 5.00 -13.71 5.10
C PRO A 57 5.24 -12.19 5.20
N LEU A 58 4.50 -11.49 6.08
CA LEU A 58 4.58 -10.05 6.32
C LEU A 58 4.81 -9.69 7.81
N SER A 59 5.25 -10.64 8.65
CA SER A 59 5.90 -10.27 9.92
C SER A 59 7.18 -9.46 9.61
N PRO A 60 7.62 -8.51 10.46
CA PRO A 60 8.81 -7.71 10.20
C PRO A 60 9.94 -8.65 9.81
N LEU A 61 10.43 -8.49 8.57
CA LEU A 61 11.24 -9.46 7.83
C LEU A 61 12.26 -10.13 8.75
N CYS A 62 12.01 -11.39 9.15
CA CYS A 62 13.01 -12.26 9.76
C CYS A 62 14.00 -12.80 8.72
N ILE A 63 13.93 -12.27 7.49
CA ILE A 63 14.74 -12.62 6.34
C ILE A 63 15.78 -11.51 6.20
N SER A 64 17.06 -11.87 6.18
CA SER A 64 18.11 -10.87 6.02
C SER A 64 18.01 -10.22 4.62
N PRO A 65 18.22 -8.90 4.51
CA PRO A 65 18.02 -8.16 3.26
C PRO A 65 18.90 -8.70 2.12
N GLU A 66 20.04 -9.32 2.44
CA GLU A 66 20.93 -9.98 1.47
C GLU A 66 20.22 -11.11 0.71
N LEU A 67 19.29 -11.83 1.35
CA LEU A 67 18.53 -12.92 0.72
C LEU A 67 17.49 -12.42 -0.29
N LEU A 68 17.14 -11.12 -0.25
CA LEU A 68 16.23 -10.49 -1.21
C LEU A 68 16.98 -9.93 -2.43
N SER A 69 18.31 -10.03 -2.47
CA SER A 69 19.10 -9.67 -3.64
C SER A 69 18.77 -10.59 -4.83
N PRO A 70 18.76 -10.08 -6.07
CA PRO A 70 18.57 -10.90 -7.27
C PRO A 70 19.58 -12.06 -7.36
N GLU A 71 20.82 -11.82 -6.93
CA GLU A 71 21.90 -12.80 -6.89
C GLU A 71 21.56 -13.96 -5.95
N SER A 72 21.08 -13.65 -4.75
CA SER A 72 20.73 -14.66 -3.74
C SER A 72 19.47 -15.43 -4.10
N MET A 73 18.54 -14.81 -4.82
CA MET A 73 17.35 -15.49 -5.36
C MET A 73 17.65 -16.35 -6.60
N GLY A 74 18.88 -16.29 -7.15
CA GLY A 74 19.25 -16.99 -8.38
C GLY A 74 18.51 -16.49 -9.61
N VAL A 75 17.95 -15.26 -9.56
CA VAL A 75 17.15 -14.68 -10.65
C VAL A 75 17.99 -13.65 -11.39
N LYS A 76 18.23 -13.89 -12.68
CA LYS A 76 18.92 -12.93 -13.55
C LYS A 76 17.93 -11.89 -14.08
N LEU A 77 17.68 -10.84 -13.30
CA LEU A 77 16.82 -9.73 -13.71
C LEU A 77 17.56 -8.80 -14.69
N LYS A 78 16.88 -8.40 -15.76
CA LYS A 78 17.33 -7.27 -16.56
C LYS A 78 16.86 -5.98 -15.87
N PRO A 79 17.72 -4.95 -15.75
CA PRO A 79 17.28 -3.66 -15.22
C PRO A 79 16.08 -3.13 -16.00
N ILE A 80 15.01 -2.81 -15.29
CA ILE A 80 13.87 -2.12 -15.88
C ILE A 80 14.26 -0.66 -16.05
N LYS A 81 13.94 -0.07 -17.20
CA LYS A 81 14.17 1.35 -17.47
C LYS A 81 13.21 2.19 -16.60
N THR A 82 13.59 2.44 -15.35
CA THR A 82 12.86 3.35 -14.45
C THR A 82 13.34 4.78 -14.65
N ARG A 83 12.48 5.77 -14.39
CA ARG A 83 12.84 7.20 -14.46
C ARG A 83 13.73 7.66 -13.31
N ILE A 84 13.97 6.79 -12.33
CA ILE A 84 14.72 7.07 -11.11
C ILE A 84 16.14 6.58 -11.31
N SER A 85 17.13 7.46 -11.18
CA SER A 85 18.55 7.09 -11.18
C SER A 85 18.88 6.56 -9.79
N LEU A 86 19.44 5.36 -9.71
CA LEU A 86 20.11 4.91 -8.48
C LEU A 86 21.44 5.66 -8.39
N GLU A 87 21.53 6.67 -7.51
CA GLU A 87 22.83 7.05 -6.97
C GLU A 87 23.25 5.95 -5.99
N VAL A 88 24.46 5.42 -6.19
CA VAL A 88 25.09 4.38 -5.38
C VAL A 88 25.95 5.01 -4.31
#